data_AF-A0A060NGI1-F1
#
_entry.id   AF-A0A060NGI1-F1
#
_cell.length_a   1.000
_cell.length_b   1.000
_cell.length_c   1.000
_cell.angle_alpha   90.00
_cell.angle_beta   90.00
_cell.angle_gamma   90.00
#
_symmetry.space_group_name_H-M   'P 1'
#
loop_
_entity.id
_entity.type
_entity.pdbx_description
1 polymer ?
#
loop_
_entity_poly.entity_id
_entity_poly.type
_entity_poly.pdbx_seq_one_letter_code
_entity_poly.pdbx_strand_id
1 'polypeptide(L)'
;MNVSKLPISLTDLLRQRTVEGERIEYKAGWNPDPIIRTVCAFANDFENLGGGYVVIGQDCDANGQPVFPPAGLADNQLDKIQRELLARCQLIQPPYFPVLSIEELEGRKLIVLWAPGGQTRPYKAPESVTAKHKVWRYYIRRYSSTVEAKGDSEQELLSLTAKVPFDDRG
;
A
#
# COMPACT_ATOMS: atom_id res chain seq x y z
N MET A 1 9.36 -2.80 -24.63
CA MET A 1 9.75 -3.35 -23.31
C MET A 1 9.26 -2.36 -22.27
N ASN A 2 8.33 -2.77 -21.41
CA ASN A 2 7.90 -1.91 -20.31
C ASN A 2 9.03 -1.92 -19.28
N VAL A 3 9.69 -0.78 -19.09
CA VAL A 3 10.71 -0.65 -18.04
C VAL A 3 9.94 -0.64 -16.71
N SER A 4 10.24 -1.61 -15.84
CA SER A 4 9.62 -1.67 -14.51
C SER A 4 9.85 -0.36 -13.75
N LYS A 5 8.83 0.14 -13.08
CA LYS A 5 8.89 1.37 -12.28
C LYS A 5 9.26 1.10 -10.82
N LEU A 6 9.55 -0.16 -10.49
CA LEU A 6 9.86 -0.59 -9.13
C LEU A 6 11.35 -0.42 -8.83
N PRO A 7 11.72 -0.02 -7.60
CA PRO A 7 13.12 0.06 -7.19
C PRO A 7 13.74 -1.33 -6.95
N ILE A 8 12.91 -2.36 -6.80
CA ILE A 8 13.29 -3.78 -6.67
C ILE A 8 12.49 -4.60 -7.67
N SER A 9 13.10 -5.64 -8.25
CA SER A 9 12.39 -6.52 -9.18
C SER A 9 11.26 -7.27 -8.47
N LEU A 10 10.18 -7.59 -9.20
CA LEU A 10 9.09 -8.39 -8.66
C LEU A 10 9.58 -9.76 -8.15
N THR A 11 10.51 -10.39 -8.88
CA THR A 11 11.05 -11.70 -8.51
C THR A 11 11.75 -11.64 -7.15
N ASP A 12 12.58 -10.63 -6.92
CA ASP A 12 13.30 -10.49 -5.65
C ASP A 12 12.35 -10.14 -4.51
N LEU A 13 11.37 -9.27 -4.78
CA LEU A 13 10.31 -8.92 -3.84
C LEU A 13 9.53 -10.15 -3.36
N LEU A 14 9.22 -11.10 -4.25
CA LEU A 14 8.42 -12.28 -3.90
C LEU A 14 9.25 -13.48 -3.44
N ARG A 15 10.46 -13.70 -3.97
CA ARG A 15 11.21 -14.95 -3.75
C ARG A 15 12.39 -14.82 -2.80
N GLN A 16 13.04 -13.67 -2.75
CA GLN A 16 14.29 -13.51 -2.02
C GLN A 16 14.11 -12.89 -0.63
N ARG A 17 12.88 -12.50 -0.27
CA ARG A 17 12.56 -11.81 0.99
C ARG A 17 13.52 -10.64 1.27
N THR A 18 13.96 -9.95 0.22
CA THR A 18 14.87 -8.81 0.33
C THR A 18 14.23 -7.62 1.06
N VAL A 19 12.89 -7.66 1.16
CA VAL A 19 12.08 -6.70 1.90
C VAL A 19 11.43 -7.44 3.07
N GLU A 20 11.46 -6.82 4.25
CA GLU A 20 10.82 -7.33 5.46
C GLU A 20 9.32 -7.56 5.22
N GLY A 21 8.78 -8.69 5.69
CA GLY A 21 7.40 -9.10 5.40
C GLY A 21 6.35 -8.07 5.85
N GLU A 22 6.65 -7.23 6.83
CA GLU A 22 5.76 -6.14 7.27
C GLU A 22 5.56 -5.04 6.22
N ARG A 23 6.50 -4.91 5.28
CA ARG A 23 6.51 -3.95 4.17
C ARG A 23 5.90 -4.51 2.89
N ILE A 24 5.34 -5.72 2.91
CA ILE A 24 4.65 -6.32 1.77
C ILE A 24 3.24 -6.74 2.18
N GLU A 25 2.26 -6.42 1.35
CA GLU A 25 0.88 -6.89 1.47
C GLU A 25 0.48 -7.64 0.20
N TYR A 26 0.12 -8.91 0.35
CA TYR A 26 -0.43 -9.72 -0.75
C TYR A 26 -1.95 -9.63 -0.80
N LYS A 27 -2.50 -9.51 -2.02
CA LYS A 27 -3.93 -9.56 -2.31
C LYS A 27 -4.17 -10.42 -3.54
N ALA A 28 -4.86 -11.55 -3.40
CA ALA A 28 -5.14 -12.44 -4.52
C ALA A 28 -5.97 -11.78 -5.64
N GLY A 29 -6.69 -10.70 -5.34
CA GLY A 29 -7.46 -9.96 -6.32
C GLY A 29 -7.78 -8.53 -5.90
N TRP A 30 -8.57 -7.84 -6.72
CA TRP A 30 -8.95 -6.45 -6.49
C TRP A 30 -10.10 -6.32 -5.49
N ASN A 31 -9.79 -5.79 -4.31
CA ASN A 31 -10.78 -5.25 -3.38
C ASN A 31 -10.31 -3.86 -2.92
N PRO A 32 -10.97 -2.77 -3.34
CA PRO A 32 -10.45 -1.42 -3.17
C PRO A 32 -10.39 -0.98 -1.70
N ASP A 33 -11.31 -1.44 -0.86
CA ASP A 33 -11.39 -1.02 0.55
C ASP A 33 -10.11 -1.42 1.33
N PRO A 34 -9.74 -2.71 1.48
CA PRO A 34 -8.52 -3.09 2.18
C PRO A 34 -7.25 -2.62 1.50
N ILE A 35 -7.22 -2.54 0.16
CA ILE A 35 -6.03 -2.07 -0.58
C ILE A 35 -5.73 -0.61 -0.24
N ILE A 36 -6.75 0.26 -0.26
CA ILE A 36 -6.54 1.69 -0.02
C ILE A 36 -6.20 1.96 1.44
N ARG A 37 -6.78 1.21 2.39
CA ARG A 37 -6.36 1.26 3.80
C ARG A 37 -4.89 0.88 3.96
N THR A 38 -4.42 -0.16 3.27
CA THR A 38 -3.01 -0.58 3.33
C THR A 38 -2.09 0.44 2.66
N VAL A 39 -2.45 1.01 1.51
CA VAL A 39 -1.69 2.11 0.89
C VAL A 39 -1.57 3.29 1.84
N CYS A 40 -2.67 3.68 2.50
CA CYS A 40 -2.66 4.73 3.53
C CYS A 40 -1.73 4.39 4.70
N ALA A 41 -1.74 3.13 5.15
CA ALA A 41 -0.87 2.66 6.23
C ALA A 41 0.62 2.71 5.86
N PHE A 42 0.98 2.29 4.66
CA PHE A 42 2.36 2.41 4.16
C PHE A 42 2.78 3.86 3.99
N ALA A 43 1.89 4.73 3.49
CA ALA A 43 2.15 6.17 3.39
C ALA A 43 2.37 6.82 4.77
N ASN A 44 1.73 6.31 5.83
CA ASN A 44 1.95 6.75 7.20
C ASN A 44 3.27 6.28 7.81
N ASP A 45 3.84 5.20 7.29
CA ASP A 45 5.19 4.72 7.64
C ASP A 45 5.49 4.83 9.14
N PHE A 46 4.59 4.30 9.97
CA PHE A 46 4.56 4.53 11.41
C PHE A 46 5.84 4.08 12.12
N GLU A 47 6.40 2.95 11.67
CA GLU A 47 7.67 2.37 12.16
C GLU A 47 8.90 2.94 11.44
N ASN A 48 8.74 3.92 10.54
CA ASN A 48 9.79 4.55 9.73
C ASN A 48 10.65 3.56 8.91
N LEU A 49 10.00 2.59 8.27
CA LEU A 49 10.63 1.58 7.41
C LEU A 49 10.74 2.03 5.93
N GLY A 50 10.25 3.24 5.62
CA GLY A 50 10.23 3.79 4.26
C GLY A 50 9.00 3.36 3.44
N GLY A 51 7.92 2.92 4.09
CA GLY A 51 6.70 2.44 3.44
C GLY A 51 6.80 0.99 2.93
N GLY A 52 6.05 0.65 1.88
CA GLY A 52 5.94 -0.74 1.45
C GLY A 52 5.28 -0.99 0.09
N TYR A 53 4.92 -2.24 -0.17
CA TYR A 53 4.40 -2.74 -1.44
C TYR A 53 3.05 -3.43 -1.22
N VAL A 54 2.09 -3.15 -2.09
CA VAL A 54 0.88 -3.99 -2.23
C VAL A 54 0.97 -4.72 -3.56
N VAL A 55 0.90 -6.05 -3.54
CA VAL A 55 0.95 -6.90 -4.74
C VAL A 55 -0.44 -7.53 -4.95
N ILE A 56 -1.12 -7.06 -6.01
CA ILE A 56 -2.46 -7.47 -6.39
C ILE A 56 -2.37 -8.56 -7.45
N GLY A 57 -3.09 -9.67 -7.25
CA GLY A 57 -2.98 -10.92 -7.99
C GLY A 57 -2.02 -11.93 -7.35
N GLN A 58 -1.47 -11.65 -6.16
CA GLN A 58 -0.60 -12.55 -5.41
C GLN A 58 -1.32 -13.04 -4.15
N ASP A 59 -1.30 -14.35 -3.93
CA ASP A 59 -1.87 -14.98 -2.73
C ASP A 59 -0.76 -15.47 -1.79
N CYS A 60 -1.11 -15.77 -0.53
CA CYS A 60 -0.19 -16.33 0.44
C CYS A 60 -0.78 -17.49 1.25
N ASP A 61 0.09 -18.34 1.77
CA ASP A 61 -0.28 -19.44 2.66
C ASP A 61 -0.57 -18.95 4.08
N ALA A 62 -0.96 -19.86 4.98
CA ALA A 62 -1.23 -19.56 6.38
C ALA A 62 -0.01 -18.99 7.14
N ASN A 63 1.20 -19.15 6.61
CA ASN A 63 2.44 -18.62 7.17
C ASN A 63 2.85 -17.28 6.53
N GLY A 64 2.00 -16.70 5.66
CA GLY A 64 2.27 -15.47 4.94
C GLY A 64 3.27 -15.59 3.79
N GLN A 65 3.57 -16.82 3.35
CA GLN A 65 4.49 -17.05 2.23
C GLN A 65 3.75 -16.98 0.90
N PRO A 66 4.28 -16.30 -0.13
CA PRO A 66 3.62 -16.20 -1.41
C PRO A 66 3.47 -17.57 -2.06
N VAL A 67 2.26 -17.88 -2.52
CA VAL A 67 1.94 -19.11 -3.24
C VAL A 67 2.25 -18.94 -4.73
N PHE A 68 2.88 -19.95 -5.33
CA PHE A 68 3.22 -19.98 -6.75
C PHE A 68 2.52 -21.16 -7.47
N PRO A 69 2.10 -21.00 -8.74
CA PRO A 69 2.14 -19.75 -9.50
C PRO A 69 1.20 -18.68 -8.91
N PRO A 70 1.45 -17.38 -9.15
CA PRO A 70 0.56 -16.32 -8.65
C PRO A 70 -0.87 -16.53 -9.14
N ALA A 71 -1.86 -16.08 -8.36
CA ALA A 71 -3.27 -16.13 -8.77
C ALA A 71 -3.47 -15.38 -10.11
N GLY A 72 -2.77 -14.25 -10.26
CA GLY A 72 -2.77 -13.40 -11.43
C GLY A 72 -4.05 -12.59 -11.61
N LEU A 73 -3.99 -11.65 -12.52
CA LEU A 73 -5.11 -10.81 -12.94
C LEU A 73 -5.41 -11.07 -14.42
N ALA A 74 -6.69 -11.09 -14.77
CA ALA A 74 -7.09 -11.15 -16.16
C ALA A 74 -6.86 -9.81 -16.86
N ASP A 75 -6.53 -9.84 -18.16
CA ASP A 75 -6.22 -8.64 -18.95
C ASP A 75 -7.32 -7.58 -18.90
N ASN A 76 -8.57 -8.01 -18.95
CA ASN A 76 -9.74 -7.13 -18.87
C ASN A 76 -9.92 -6.45 -17.49
N GLN A 77 -9.23 -6.93 -16.44
CA GLN A 77 -9.26 -6.32 -15.12
C GLN A 77 -8.22 -5.21 -14.95
N LEU A 78 -7.10 -5.25 -15.68
CA LEU A 78 -5.98 -4.33 -15.47
C LEU A 78 -6.38 -2.87 -15.66
N ASP A 79 -7.05 -2.53 -16.76
CA ASP A 79 -7.50 -1.16 -17.03
C ASP A 79 -8.58 -0.70 -16.04
N LYS A 80 -9.47 -1.60 -15.65
CA LYS A 80 -10.49 -1.32 -14.64
C LYS A 80 -9.85 -0.97 -13.30
N ILE A 81 -8.88 -1.77 -12.86
CA ILE A 81 -8.18 -1.57 -11.59
C ILE A 81 -7.41 -0.25 -11.60
N GLN A 82 -6.67 0.06 -12.67
CA GLN A 82 -5.92 1.31 -12.78
C GLN A 82 -6.83 2.55 -12.67
N ARG A 83 -7.97 2.55 -13.39
CA ARG A 83 -8.94 3.65 -13.34
C ARG A 83 -9.58 3.79 -11.96
N GLU A 84 -9.96 2.67 -11.34
CA GLU A 84 -10.50 2.69 -9.99
C GLU A 84 -9.46 3.17 -8.97
N LEU A 85 -8.21 2.69 -9.04
CA LEU A 85 -7.11 3.09 -8.19
C LEU A 85 -6.93 4.60 -8.19
N LEU A 86 -6.91 5.24 -9.36
CA LEU A 86 -6.81 6.70 -9.47
C LEU A 86 -7.90 7.40 -8.64
N ALA A 87 -9.16 7.01 -8.84
CA ALA A 87 -10.30 7.59 -8.14
C ALA A 87 -10.27 7.30 -6.63
N ARG A 88 -9.81 6.11 -6.21
CA ARG A 88 -9.78 5.75 -4.79
C ARG A 88 -8.60 6.37 -4.06
N CYS A 89 -7.45 6.53 -4.70
CA CYS A 89 -6.26 7.19 -4.13
C CYS A 89 -6.53 8.68 -3.83
N GLN A 90 -7.36 9.33 -4.65
CA GLN A 90 -7.83 10.70 -4.40
C GLN A 90 -8.64 10.84 -3.10
N LEU A 91 -9.19 9.75 -2.55
CA LEU A 91 -9.95 9.77 -1.31
C LEU A 91 -9.07 9.71 -0.06
N ILE A 92 -7.79 9.34 -0.21
CA ILE A 92 -6.80 9.48 0.87
C ILE A 92 -6.62 10.99 1.13
N GLN A 93 -6.51 11.37 2.39
CA GLN A 93 -6.38 12.77 2.82
C GLN A 93 -5.10 12.95 3.65
N PRO A 94 -4.16 13.81 3.20
CA PRO A 94 -4.14 14.45 1.88
C PRO A 94 -4.04 13.42 0.72
N PRO A 95 -4.36 13.78 -0.54
CA PRO A 95 -4.27 12.86 -1.66
C PRO A 95 -2.90 12.22 -1.75
N TYR A 96 -2.86 10.90 -1.95
CA TYR A 96 -1.64 10.12 -2.01
C TYR A 96 -1.75 9.10 -3.14
N PHE A 97 -0.70 9.00 -3.97
CA PHE A 97 -0.67 8.11 -5.14
C PHE A 97 0.58 7.23 -5.08
N PRO A 98 0.43 5.90 -4.91
CA PRO A 98 1.57 4.99 -4.99
C PRO A 98 2.07 4.90 -6.44
N VAL A 99 3.32 4.48 -6.61
CA VAL A 99 3.86 4.12 -7.92
C VAL A 99 3.23 2.80 -8.35
N LEU A 100 2.51 2.82 -9.47
CA LEU A 100 1.89 1.65 -10.07
C LEU A 100 2.78 1.05 -11.14
N SER A 101 3.05 -0.27 -11.02
CA SER A 101 3.68 -1.07 -12.07
C SER A 101 2.83 -2.30 -12.39
N ILE A 102 2.68 -2.61 -13.68
CA ILE A 102 2.11 -3.88 -14.14
C ILE A 102 3.28 -4.79 -14.44
N GLU A 103 3.33 -5.92 -13.75
CA GLU A 103 4.41 -6.88 -13.83
C GLU A 103 3.88 -8.23 -14.28
N GLU A 104 4.76 -9.08 -14.81
CA GLU A 104 4.41 -10.44 -15.21
C GLU A 104 5.37 -11.43 -14.56
N LEU A 105 4.83 -12.48 -13.96
CA LEU A 105 5.60 -13.57 -13.37
C LEU A 105 4.93 -14.89 -13.68
N GLU A 106 5.68 -15.84 -14.26
CA GLU A 106 5.17 -17.15 -14.67
C GLU A 106 3.92 -17.07 -15.57
N GLY A 107 3.89 -16.10 -16.49
CA GLY A 107 2.76 -15.85 -17.40
C GLY A 107 1.51 -15.27 -16.73
N ARG A 108 1.62 -14.85 -15.47
CA ARG A 108 0.54 -14.23 -14.69
C ARG A 108 0.82 -12.74 -14.51
N LYS A 109 -0.14 -11.90 -14.89
CA LYS A 109 -0.04 -10.45 -14.70
C LYS A 109 -0.43 -10.05 -13.29
N LEU A 110 0.32 -9.10 -12.74
CA LEU A 110 0.20 -8.60 -11.38
C LEU A 110 0.22 -7.07 -11.41
N ILE A 111 -0.47 -6.44 -10.46
CA ILE A 111 -0.31 -5.00 -10.22
C ILE A 111 0.45 -4.83 -8.92
N VAL A 112 1.59 -4.15 -8.99
CA VAL A 112 2.40 -3.77 -7.82
C VAL A 112 2.21 -2.29 -7.56
N LEU A 113 1.80 -1.97 -6.34
CA LEU A 113 1.73 -0.60 -5.83
C LEU A 113 2.88 -0.40 -4.85
N TRP A 114 3.88 0.38 -5.23
CA TRP A 114 4.92 0.82 -4.31
C TRP A 114 4.49 2.14 -3.65
N ALA A 115 4.28 2.08 -2.33
CA ALA A 115 3.81 3.17 -1.50
C ALA A 115 4.93 3.59 -0.52
N PRO A 116 5.86 4.49 -0.93
CA PRO A 116 6.88 5.01 -0.02
C PRO A 116 6.27 5.85 1.11
N GLY A 117 6.98 5.96 2.23
CA GLY A 117 6.58 6.85 3.34
C GLY A 117 6.33 8.27 2.84
N GLY A 118 5.15 8.81 3.13
CA GLY A 118 4.74 10.10 2.60
C GLY A 118 5.35 11.27 3.39
N GLN A 119 5.47 12.42 2.71
CA GLN A 119 6.05 13.63 3.30
C GLN A 119 5.03 14.47 4.07
N THR A 120 3.74 14.27 3.81
CA THR A 120 2.63 15.03 4.39
C THR A 120 1.80 14.20 5.37
N ARG A 121 2.47 13.29 6.08
CA ARG A 121 1.86 12.47 7.14
C ARG A 121 1.20 13.37 8.21
N PRO A 122 0.17 12.87 8.93
CA PRO A 122 -0.47 11.60 8.69
C PRO A 122 -1.52 11.68 7.59
N TYR A 123 -1.65 10.57 6.87
CA TYR A 123 -2.71 10.28 5.91
C TYR A 123 -3.85 9.55 6.60
N LYS A 124 -5.08 9.87 6.20
CA LYS A 124 -6.28 9.10 6.54
C LYS A 124 -7.01 8.65 5.29
N ALA A 125 -7.68 7.51 5.35
CA ALA A 125 -8.47 6.98 4.25
C ALA A 125 -9.89 6.62 4.72
N PRO A 126 -10.88 6.55 3.82
CA PRO A 126 -12.19 6.03 4.17
C PRO A 126 -12.10 4.56 4.63
N GLU A 127 -12.88 4.20 5.64
CA GLU A 127 -13.11 2.79 6.01
C GLU A 127 -13.60 1.97 4.82
N SER A 128 -14.57 2.52 4.08
CA SER A 128 -15.02 1.98 2.80
C SER A 128 -14.93 3.04 1.71
N VAL A 129 -14.10 2.78 0.71
CA VAL A 129 -13.97 3.66 -0.46
C VAL A 129 -15.14 3.52 -1.42
N THR A 130 -16.00 2.52 -1.23
CA THR A 130 -17.24 2.32 -1.99
C THR A 130 -18.50 2.90 -1.34
N ALA A 131 -18.52 3.13 -0.01
CA ALA A 131 -19.69 3.66 0.71
C ALA A 131 -20.14 5.07 0.28
N LYS A 132 -21.44 5.39 0.36
CA LYS A 132 -21.94 6.74 0.05
C LYS A 132 -21.47 7.78 1.08
N HIS A 133 -21.57 7.44 2.36
CA HIS A 133 -21.08 8.25 3.46
C HIS A 133 -19.70 7.74 3.87
N LYS A 134 -18.74 8.66 3.92
CA LYS A 134 -17.34 8.34 4.17
C LYS A 134 -16.99 8.63 5.62
N VAL A 135 -16.35 7.66 6.26
CA VAL A 135 -15.74 7.80 7.58
C VAL A 135 -14.24 7.66 7.40
N TRP A 136 -13.50 8.74 7.57
CA TRP A 136 -12.04 8.73 7.44
C TRP A 136 -11.39 8.30 8.73
N ARG A 137 -10.42 7.40 8.62
CA ARG A 137 -9.64 6.88 9.74
C ARG A 137 -8.15 6.89 9.41
N TYR A 138 -7.33 6.97 10.43
CA TYR A 138 -5.89 6.74 10.32
C TYR A 138 -5.62 5.23 10.29
N TYR A 139 -4.72 4.81 9.41
CA TYR A 139 -4.28 3.42 9.33
C TYR A 139 -2.77 3.35 9.47
N ILE A 140 -2.28 2.30 10.13
CA ILE A 140 -0.86 2.02 10.31
C ILE A 140 -0.59 0.55 10.03
N ARG A 141 0.67 0.24 9.69
CA ARG A 141 1.16 -1.13 9.72
C ARG A 141 1.51 -1.48 11.15
N ARG A 142 1.01 -2.60 11.63
CA ARG A 142 1.41 -3.22 12.88
C ARG A 142 1.77 -4.65 12.56
N TYR A 143 3.07 -4.96 12.59
CA TYR A 143 3.61 -6.17 12.00
C TYR A 143 3.15 -6.29 10.52
N SER A 144 2.75 -7.48 10.07
CA SER A 144 2.21 -7.72 8.73
C SER A 144 0.74 -7.32 8.52
N SER A 145 0.12 -6.58 9.46
CA SER A 145 -1.30 -6.23 9.40
C SER A 145 -1.53 -4.72 9.26
N THR A 146 -2.55 -4.37 8.50
CA THR A 146 -3.08 -3.00 8.44
C THR A 146 -4.19 -2.86 9.48
N VAL A 147 -4.00 -1.96 10.43
CA VAL A 147 -4.96 -1.69 11.51
C VAL A 147 -5.33 -0.21 11.56
N GLU A 148 -6.52 0.08 12.08
CA GLU A 148 -6.89 1.45 12.42
C GLU A 148 -6.05 1.93 13.60
N ALA A 149 -5.45 3.10 13.48
CA ALA A 149 -4.81 3.77 14.61
C ALA A 149 -5.89 4.43 15.47
N LYS A 150 -5.94 4.05 16.74
CA LYS A 150 -6.87 4.57 17.76
C LYS A 150 -6.13 4.78 19.07
N GLY A 151 -6.63 5.70 19.91
CA GLY A 151 -6.06 5.95 21.24
C GLY A 151 -4.59 6.36 21.15
N ASP A 152 -3.73 5.68 21.91
CA ASP A 152 -2.31 6.02 21.99
C ASP A 152 -1.59 5.95 20.63
N SER A 153 -1.90 4.96 19.79
CA SER A 153 -1.29 4.87 18.45
C SER A 153 -1.72 6.00 17.52
N GLU A 154 -2.93 6.53 17.69
CA GLU A 154 -3.38 7.70 16.92
C GLU A 154 -2.67 8.97 17.41
N GLN A 155 -2.56 9.16 18.72
CA GLN A 155 -1.82 10.28 19.32
C GLN A 155 -0.34 10.26 18.90
N GLU A 156 0.29 9.09 18.93
CA GLU A 156 1.66 8.91 18.48
C GLU A 156 1.82 9.27 17.00
N LEU A 157 0.96 8.73 16.12
CA LEU A 157 0.98 9.03 14.69
C LEU A 157 0.82 10.53 14.42
N LEU A 158 -0.07 11.20 15.15
CA LEU A 158 -0.28 12.65 15.04
C LEU A 158 0.97 13.42 15.52
N SER A 159 1.62 12.96 16.60
CA SER A 159 2.83 13.59 17.15
C SER A 159 4.04 13.53 16.21
N LEU A 160 4.10 12.55 15.29
CA LEU A 160 5.16 12.46 14.28
C LEU A 160 5.22 13.70 13.38
N THR A 161 4.11 14.43 13.23
CA THR A 161 4.07 15.68 12.44
C THR A 161 4.56 16.91 13.17
N ALA A 162 4.36 16.94 14.49
CA ALA A 162 4.81 18.04 15.34
C ALA A 162 6.34 18.08 15.49
N LYS A 163 7.05 17.04 15.04
CA LYS A 163 8.51 16.91 15.09
C LYS A 163 9.24 17.43 13.85
N VAL A 164 8.58 18.05 12.88
CA VAL A 164 9.30 18.85 11.87
C VAL A 164 9.57 20.22 12.50
N PRO A 165 10.81 20.52 12.92
CA PRO A 165 11.10 21.80 13.53
C PRO A 165 10.89 22.90 12.49
N PHE A 166 10.38 24.03 12.94
CA PHE A 166 10.30 25.29 12.17
C PHE A 166 11.68 25.91 11.90
N ASP A 167 12.76 25.13 11.96
CA ASP A 167 14.13 25.64 12.03
C ASP A 167 14.80 25.53 10.65
N ASP A 168 14.49 26.51 9.80
CA ASP A 168 15.35 27.00 8.71
C ASP A 168 14.68 28.22 8.02
N ARG A 169 14.31 29.23 8.81
CA ARG A 169 14.03 30.59 8.32
C ARG A 169 14.68 31.65 9.20
N GLY A 170 15.95 31.43 9.54
CA GLY A 170 16.85 32.41 10.16
C GLY A 170 17.89 32.90 9.17
#